data_AF-A0A536DSB0-F1
#
_entry.id   AF-A0A536DSB0-F1
#
_cell.length_a   1.000
_cell.length_b   1.000
_cell.length_c   1.000
_cell.angle_alpha   90.00
_cell.angle_beta   90.00
_cell.angle_gamma   90.00
#
_symmetry.space_group_name_H-M   'P 1'
#
loop_
_entity.id
_entity.type
_entity.pdbx_description
1 polymer ?
#
loop_
_entity_poly.entity_id
_entity_poly.type
_entity_poly.pdbx_seq_one_letter_code
_entity_poly.pdbx_strand_id
1 'polypeptide(L)'
;MCPICSAPAFSLDGACVFCHAPLVEHGGEAELLEYLSERIPTAHVKRGVWNRGPITEAAFDVSGRTFRARWKDEELDLEPPVDLTAWLDLLLTRLSDIAMQDANLRRSVLRSGWALR
;
A
#
# COMPACT_ATOMS: atom_id res chain seq x y z
N MET A 1 -11.22 -5.53 6.47
CA MET A 1 -11.31 -4.91 5.12
C MET A 1 -12.22 -3.69 5.17
N CYS A 2 -11.88 -2.58 4.52
CA CYS A 2 -12.73 -1.40 4.42
C CYS A 2 -13.98 -1.69 3.56
N PRO A 3 -15.20 -1.40 4.02
CA PRO A 3 -16.42 -1.67 3.26
C PRO A 3 -16.63 -0.76 2.05
N ILE A 4 -15.87 0.34 1.96
CA ILE A 4 -16.02 1.35 0.88
C ILE A 4 -15.09 1.08 -0.30
N CYS A 5 -13.80 0.84 -0.04
CA CYS A 5 -12.80 0.64 -1.10
C CYS A 5 -12.28 -0.80 -1.19
N SER A 6 -12.79 -1.70 -0.34
CA SER A 6 -12.32 -3.09 -0.23
C SER A 6 -10.81 -3.21 0.01
N ALA A 7 -10.19 -2.17 0.58
CA ALA A 7 -8.79 -2.22 0.99
C ALA A 7 -8.62 -2.96 2.32
N PRO A 8 -7.43 -3.49 2.63
CA PRO A 8 -7.08 -3.89 3.99
C PRO A 8 -7.46 -2.79 4.99
N ALA A 9 -7.96 -3.19 6.15
CA ALA A 9 -8.50 -2.25 7.13
C ALA A 9 -7.35 -1.58 7.88
N PHE A 10 -6.78 -0.53 7.31
CA PHE A 10 -5.83 0.34 8.01
C PHE A 10 -6.48 1.69 8.24
N SER A 11 -6.61 2.11 9.49
CA SER A 11 -7.14 3.42 9.83
C SER A 11 -6.06 4.38 10.32
N LEU A 12 -6.17 5.63 9.88
CA LEU A 12 -5.41 6.79 10.32
C LEU A 12 -6.44 7.83 10.81
N ASP A 13 -6.33 8.27 12.06
CA ASP A 13 -7.26 9.23 12.68
C ASP A 13 -8.75 8.82 12.57
N GLY A 14 -9.04 7.51 12.65
CA GLY A 14 -10.40 6.95 12.57
C GLY A 14 -10.98 6.88 11.15
N ALA A 15 -10.16 7.10 10.12
CA ALA A 15 -10.53 7.01 8.72
C ALA A 15 -9.64 5.99 7.99
N CYS A 16 -10.19 5.29 7.00
CA CYS A 16 -9.44 4.37 6.16
C CYS A 16 -8.30 5.11 5.45
N VAL A 17 -7.07 4.65 5.57
CA VAL A 17 -5.89 5.30 4.97
C VAL A 17 -5.99 5.41 3.44
N PHE A 18 -6.73 4.51 2.79
CA PHE A 18 -6.86 4.45 1.33
C PHE A 18 -7.97 5.37 0.77
N CYS A 19 -9.13 5.46 1.42
CA CYS A 19 -10.30 6.19 0.89
C CYS A 19 -10.88 7.26 1.82
N HIS A 20 -10.30 7.41 3.02
CA HIS A 20 -10.72 8.34 4.07
C HIS A 20 -12.16 8.16 4.60
N ALA A 21 -12.83 7.06 4.26
CA ALA A 21 -14.11 6.71 4.88
C ALA A 21 -13.92 6.33 6.36
N PRO A 22 -14.89 6.61 7.25
CA PRO A 22 -14.81 6.20 8.65
C PRO A 22 -14.50 4.71 8.79
N LEU A 23 -13.48 4.37 9.59
CA LEU A 23 -13.03 3.00 9.81
C LEU A 23 -12.52 2.84 11.24
N VAL A 24 -13.13 1.92 11.98
CA VAL A 24 -12.81 1.67 13.40
C VAL A 24 -11.88 0.46 13.57
N GLU A 25 -11.86 -0.44 12.58
CA GLU A 25 -11.09 -1.69 12.65
C GLU A 25 -9.71 -1.54 12.00
N HIS A 26 -8.72 -2.20 12.60
CA HIS A 26 -7.40 -2.44 12.03
C HIS A 26 -7.20 -3.92 11.73
N GLY A 27 -6.65 -4.24 10.56
CA GLY A 27 -6.23 -5.59 10.19
C GLY A 27 -6.15 -5.82 8.68
N GLY A 28 -5.37 -6.82 8.29
CA GLY A 28 -5.16 -7.24 6.91
C GLY A 28 -3.71 -7.08 6.44
N GLU A 29 -2.77 -7.14 7.37
CA GLU A 29 -1.33 -7.09 7.16
C GLU A 29 -0.90 -8.21 6.21
N ALA A 30 -1.45 -9.42 6.40
CA ALA A 30 -1.17 -10.59 5.59
C ALA A 30 -1.47 -10.37 4.09
N GLU A 31 -2.58 -9.68 3.78
CA GLU A 31 -2.99 -9.40 2.40
C GLU A 31 -2.43 -8.08 1.86
N LEU A 32 -1.77 -7.26 2.69
CA LEU A 32 -1.37 -5.90 2.33
C LEU A 32 -0.43 -5.86 1.13
N LEU A 33 0.64 -6.66 1.14
CA LEU A 33 1.64 -6.64 0.07
C LEU A 33 1.05 -7.09 -1.26
N GLU A 34 0.20 -8.12 -1.22
CA GLU A 34 -0.56 -8.62 -2.37
C GLU A 34 -1.46 -7.50 -2.91
N TYR A 35 -2.28 -6.90 -2.04
CA TYR A 35 -3.21 -5.82 -2.38
C TYR A 35 -2.53 -4.62 -3.05
N LEU A 36 -1.40 -4.17 -2.49
CA LEU A 36 -0.62 -3.05 -3.02
C LEU A 36 0.01 -3.39 -4.36
N SER A 37 0.60 -4.59 -4.49
CA SER A 37 1.27 -5.02 -5.73
C SER A 37 0.31 -5.16 -6.91
N GLU A 38 -0.95 -5.54 -6.67
CA GLU A 38 -1.98 -5.62 -7.71
C GLU A 38 -2.41 -4.24 -8.23
N ARG A 39 -2.29 -3.19 -7.40
CA ARG A 39 -2.85 -1.85 -7.68
C ARG A 39 -1.81 -0.83 -8.11
N ILE A 40 -0.56 -1.04 -7.72
CA ILE A 40 0.57 -0.17 -8.03
C ILE A 40 1.42 -0.84 -9.12
N PRO A 41 1.33 -0.41 -10.39
CA PRO A 41 1.98 -1.11 -11.51
C PRO A 41 3.51 -1.14 -11.43
N THR A 42 4.11 -0.22 -10.67
CA THR A 42 5.57 -0.10 -10.48
C THR A 42 6.08 -0.93 -9.30
N ALA A 43 5.25 -1.80 -8.72
CA ALA A 43 5.65 -2.65 -7.60
C ALA A 43 6.68 -3.71 -8.03
N HIS A 44 7.80 -3.75 -7.32
CA HIS A 44 8.79 -4.81 -7.40
C HIS A 44 8.55 -5.79 -6.26
N VAL A 45 8.20 -7.04 -6.58
CA VAL A 45 7.84 -8.04 -5.57
C VAL A 45 8.82 -9.20 -5.55
N LYS A 46 9.13 -9.69 -4.34
CA LYS A 46 9.77 -10.98 -4.12
C LYS A 46 8.78 -11.91 -3.42
N ARG A 47 8.73 -13.15 -3.88
CA ARG A 47 7.92 -14.21 -3.28
C ARG A 47 8.81 -15.16 -2.51
N GLY A 48 8.20 -16.07 -1.76
CA GLY A 48 8.88 -17.13 -1.03
C GLY A 48 9.79 -18.02 -1.89
N VAL A 49 10.26 -19.12 -1.30
CA VAL A 49 11.25 -20.01 -1.90
C VAL A 49 10.87 -20.38 -3.35
N TRP A 50 11.80 -20.19 -4.30
CA TRP A 50 11.60 -20.42 -5.73
C TRP A 50 10.54 -19.53 -6.42
N ASN A 51 10.32 -18.30 -5.94
CA ASN A 51 9.30 -17.38 -6.47
C ASN A 51 7.87 -17.94 -6.41
N ARG A 52 7.61 -18.89 -5.51
CA ARG A 52 6.29 -19.50 -5.28
C ARG A 52 5.80 -19.14 -3.88
N GLY A 53 4.51 -18.86 -3.76
CA GLY A 53 3.86 -18.52 -2.49
C GLY A 53 3.61 -17.01 -2.29
N PRO A 54 3.31 -16.59 -1.04
CA PRO A 54 2.95 -15.21 -0.72
C PRO A 54 4.12 -14.25 -1.00
N ILE A 55 3.81 -12.98 -1.19
CA ILE A 55 4.83 -11.94 -1.28
C ILE A 55 5.53 -11.82 0.07
N THR A 56 6.86 -11.96 0.05
CA THR A 56 7.72 -11.81 1.24
C THR A 56 8.35 -10.42 1.30
N GLU A 57 8.43 -9.72 0.17
CA GLU A 57 8.93 -8.35 0.07
C GLU A 57 8.24 -7.63 -1.08
N ALA A 58 7.80 -6.40 -0.86
CA ALA A 58 7.38 -5.49 -1.91
C ALA A 58 8.16 -4.17 -1.80
N ALA A 59 8.63 -3.67 -2.93
CA ALA A 59 9.28 -2.38 -3.06
C ALA A 59 8.54 -1.53 -4.09
N PHE A 60 8.34 -0.25 -3.78
CA PHE A 60 7.65 0.71 -4.61
C PHE A 60 8.55 1.92 -4.80
N ASP A 61 9.01 2.13 -6.03
CA ASP A 61 9.80 3.30 -6.39
C ASP A 61 8.87 4.43 -6.85
N VAL A 62 8.77 5.47 -6.03
CA VAL A 62 7.81 6.57 -6.19
C VAL A 62 8.55 7.90 -5.98
N SER A 63 8.63 8.73 -7.02
CA SER A 63 9.24 10.07 -6.97
C SER A 63 10.70 10.07 -6.49
N GLY A 64 11.48 9.08 -6.93
CA GLY A 64 12.89 8.94 -6.56
C GLY A 64 13.13 8.45 -5.13
N ARG A 65 12.08 7.97 -4.45
CA ARG A 65 12.15 7.33 -3.14
C ARG A 65 11.67 5.89 -3.23
N THR A 66 12.35 5.01 -2.54
CA THR A 66 11.95 3.61 -2.42
C THR A 66 11.19 3.41 -1.12
N PHE A 67 10.00 2.86 -1.23
CA PHE A 67 9.21 2.36 -0.12
C PHE A 67 9.29 0.84 -0.14
N ARG A 68 9.89 0.23 0.88
CA ARG A 68 10.01 -1.23 0.99
C ARG A 68 9.24 -1.73 2.21
N ALA A 69 8.55 -2.84 2.04
CA ALA A 69 7.95 -3.60 3.12
C ALA A 69 8.35 -5.07 2.97
N ARG A 70 8.91 -5.66 4.02
CA ARG A 70 9.44 -7.03 4.01
C ARG A 70 8.99 -7.79 5.24
N TRP A 71 8.52 -9.01 5.06
CA TRP A 71 8.25 -9.91 6.17
C TRP A 71 9.56 -10.40 6.80
N LYS A 72 9.71 -10.18 8.11
CA LYS A 72 10.82 -10.63 8.93
C LYS A 72 10.28 -11.03 10.31
N ASP A 73 10.49 -12.28 10.69
CA ASP A 73 10.10 -12.81 12.02
C ASP A 73 8.64 -12.50 12.40
N GLU A 74 7.71 -12.70 11.45
CA GLU A 74 6.25 -12.43 11.59
C GLU A 74 5.85 -10.95 11.67
N GLU A 75 6.78 -10.02 11.52
CA GLU A 75 6.52 -8.58 11.44
C GLU A 75 6.89 -8.00 10.06
N LEU A 76 6.31 -6.86 9.73
CA LEU A 76 6.69 -6.08 8.54
C LEU A 76 7.83 -5.12 8.89
N ASP A 77 9.02 -5.41 8.37
CA ASP A 77 10.15 -4.49 8.35
C ASP A 77 9.94 -3.46 7.22
N LEU A 78 9.92 -2.18 7.60
CA LEU A 78 9.52 -1.08 6.74
C LEU A 78 10.68 -0.15 6.43
N GLU A 79 10.77 0.28 5.19
CA GLU A 79 11.66 1.34 4.73
C GLU A 79 10.82 2.40 4.01
N PRO A 80 10.78 3.66 4.49
CA PRO A 80 11.44 4.16 5.70
C PRO A 80 10.88 3.53 7.00
N PRO A 81 11.68 3.47 8.09
CA PRO A 81 11.29 2.81 9.34
C PRO A 81 10.33 3.69 10.15
N VAL A 82 9.05 3.62 9.81
CA VAL A 82 7.94 4.31 10.48
C VAL A 82 6.80 3.32 10.73
N ASP A 83 5.80 3.69 11.53
CA ASP A 83 4.60 2.86 11.75
C ASP A 83 3.90 2.50 10.42
N LEU A 84 3.33 1.30 10.34
CA LEU A 84 2.72 0.78 9.11
C LEU A 84 1.67 1.72 8.50
N THR A 85 0.78 2.28 9.32
CA THR A 85 -0.22 3.23 8.84
C THR A 85 0.42 4.52 8.32
N ALA A 86 1.46 5.03 9.00
CA ALA A 86 2.19 6.20 8.54
C ALA A 86 3.00 5.92 7.26
N TRP A 87 3.54 4.70 7.13
CA TRP A 87 4.21 4.24 5.93
C TRP A 87 3.25 4.19 4.73
N LEU A 88 2.04 3.65 4.93
CA LEU A 88 0.97 3.64 3.92
C LEU A 88 0.55 5.06 3.54
N ASP A 89 0.41 5.93 4.54
CA ASP A 89 0.08 7.34 4.30
C ASP A 89 1.16 8.02 3.45
N LEU A 90 2.43 7.87 3.78
CA LEU A 90 3.53 8.43 2.99
C LEU A 90 3.55 7.88 1.56
N LEU A 91 3.39 6.57 1.39
CA LEU A 91 3.34 5.94 0.07
C LEU A 91 2.19 6.51 -0.78
N LEU A 92 0.97 6.57 -0.24
CA LEU A 92 -0.22 7.03 -0.94
C LEU A 92 -0.17 8.52 -1.27
N THR A 93 0.42 9.35 -0.40
CA THR A 93 0.67 10.77 -0.68
C THR A 93 1.60 10.92 -1.88
N ARG A 94 2.70 10.16 -1.92
CA ARG A 94 3.65 10.20 -3.04
C ARG A 94 3.07 9.63 -4.34
N LEU A 95 2.26 8.59 -4.26
CA LEU A 95 1.56 8.07 -5.43
C LEU A 95 0.55 9.08 -5.99
N SER A 96 -0.11 9.84 -5.12
CA SER A 96 -1.02 10.91 -5.52
C SER A 96 -0.29 12.02 -6.27
N ASP A 97 0.88 12.45 -5.79
CA ASP A 97 1.74 13.44 -6.46
C ASP A 97 2.06 13.02 -7.92
N ILE A 98 2.41 11.74 -8.14
CA ILE A 98 2.71 11.21 -9.48
C ILE A 98 1.44 11.05 -10.30
N ALA A 99 0.34 10.58 -9.71
CA ALA A 99 -0.92 10.41 -10.42
C ALA A 99 -1.45 11.72 -11.00
N MET A 100 -1.09 12.88 -10.44
CA MET A 100 -1.39 14.18 -11.06
C MET A 100 -0.68 14.37 -12.42
N GLN A 101 0.46 13.72 -12.62
CA GLN A 101 1.33 13.84 -13.78
C GLN A 101 1.23 12.64 -14.74
N ASP A 102 0.84 11.46 -14.24
CA ASP A 102 0.67 10.21 -14.99
C ASP A 102 -0.81 9.78 -15.06
N ALA A 103 -1.40 9.91 -16.24
CA ALA A 103 -2.80 9.56 -16.47
C ALA A 103 -3.11 8.06 -16.31
N ASN A 104 -2.15 7.16 -16.54
CA ASN A 104 -2.34 5.73 -16.38
C ASN A 104 -2.33 5.35 -14.89
N LEU A 105 -1.38 5.89 -14.12
CA LEU A 105 -1.35 5.71 -12.67
C LEU A 105 -2.62 6.28 -12.03
N ARG A 106 -3.04 7.48 -12.43
CA ARG A 106 -4.30 8.11 -11.96
C ARG A 106 -5.51 7.21 -12.18
N ARG A 107 -5.65 6.62 -13.37
CA ARG A 107 -6.75 5.68 -13.65
C ARG A 107 -6.65 4.40 -12.81
N SER A 108 -5.44 3.92 -12.49
CA SER A 108 -5.25 2.74 -11.63
C SER A 108 -5.70 3.03 -10.20
N VAL A 109 -5.27 4.17 -9.65
CA VAL A 109 -5.60 4.60 -8.29
C VAL A 109 -7.10 4.85 -8.13
N LEU A 110 -7.73 5.58 -9.06
CA LEU A 110 -9.18 5.84 -9.01
C LEU A 110 -10.02 4.56 -9.15
N ARG A 111 -9.59 3.60 -9.99
CA ARG A 111 -10.27 2.29 -10.10
C ARG A 111 -10.16 1.46 -8.83
N SER A 112 -9.15 1.72 -7.99
CA SER A 112 -8.97 1.06 -6.70
C SER A 112 -9.84 1.65 -5.60
N GLY A 113 -10.62 2.71 -5.89
CA GLY A 113 -11.44 3.41 -4.90
C GLY A 113 -10.61 4.23 -3.91
N TRP A 114 -9.35 4.53 -4.26
CA TRP A 114 -8.45 5.30 -3.42
C TRP A 114 -8.70 6.80 -3.60
N ALA A 115 -8.60 7.55 -2.51
CA ALA A 115 -8.66 9.00 -2.52
C ALA A 115 -7.27 9.55 -2.87
N LEU A 116 -7.16 10.22 -4.02
CA LEU A 116 -5.99 11.03 -4.35
C LEU A 116 -5.90 12.20 -3.38
N ARG A 117 -4.70 12.49 -2.90
CA ARG A 117 -4.40 13.59 -1.99
C ARG A 117 -3.96 14.85 -2.71
#